data_AF-A0A3D2MAH7-F1
#
_entry.id   AF-A0A3D2MAH7-F1
#
_cell.length_a   1.000
_cell.length_b   1.000
_cell.length_c   1.000
_cell.angle_alpha   90.00
_cell.angle_beta   90.00
_cell.angle_gamma   90.00
#
_symmetry.space_group_name_H-M   'P 1'
#
loop_
_entity.id
_entity.type
_entity.pdbx_description
1 polymer ?
#
loop_
_entity_poly.entity_id
_entity_poly.type
_entity_poly.pdbx_seq_one_letter_code
_entity_poly.pdbx_strand_id
1 'polypeptide(L)'
;MNKLFAASCCALIFSSTPTLAASVYRCVDEAGNLTFTRQGCPANQAAQIQETLNPTPSSGKAVPLAKPRAQRKTFKDGTMKPLTIVGEQDDGCGNRITGSARRNAMVSRQVHPGMTRADIESIFGTPDTVTSRNGQMQYRYSSDKGRTQTISFDEHGCVRGKR
;
A
#
# COMPACT_ATOMS: atom_id res chain seq x y z
N MET A 1 -26.78 -22.62 27.86
CA MET A 1 -25.49 -21.97 28.17
C MET A 1 -25.19 -20.76 27.27
N ASN A 2 -25.59 -20.74 25.99
CA ASN A 2 -25.30 -19.62 25.07
C ASN A 2 -25.98 -18.27 25.41
N LYS A 3 -27.10 -18.28 26.14
CA LYS A 3 -27.81 -17.03 26.51
C LYS A 3 -27.11 -16.25 27.64
N LEU A 4 -26.34 -16.93 28.48
CA LEU A 4 -25.60 -16.31 29.59
C LEU A 4 -24.34 -15.57 29.09
N PHE A 5 -23.66 -16.13 28.08
CA PHE A 5 -22.52 -15.46 27.44
C PHE A 5 -22.93 -14.23 26.62
N ALA A 6 -24.07 -14.27 25.95
CA ALA A 6 -24.59 -13.12 25.21
C ALA A 6 -24.97 -11.94 26.14
N ALA A 7 -25.55 -12.23 27.31
CA ALA A 7 -25.89 -11.22 28.30
C ALA A 7 -24.64 -10.59 28.96
N SER A 8 -23.61 -11.39 29.21
CA SER A 8 -22.33 -10.92 29.76
C SER A 8 -21.56 -9.99 28.79
N CYS A 9 -21.65 -10.25 27.48
CA CYS A 9 -21.02 -9.41 26.47
C CYS A 9 -21.70 -8.04 26.33
N CYS A 10 -23.05 -7.96 26.46
CA CYS A 10 -23.77 -6.69 26.43
C CYS A 10 -23.46 -5.79 27.65
N ALA A 11 -23.19 -6.35 28.83
CA ALA A 11 -22.89 -5.56 30.03
C ALA A 11 -21.54 -4.82 29.95
N LEU A 12 -20.56 -5.38 29.22
CA LEU A 12 -19.24 -4.77 29.06
C LEU A 12 -19.22 -3.60 28.06
N ILE A 13 -20.18 -3.51 27.15
CA ILE A 13 -20.25 -2.42 26.17
C ILE A 13 -20.86 -1.15 26.80
N PHE A 14 -21.71 -1.30 27.82
CA PHE A 14 -22.33 -0.19 28.55
C PHE A 14 -21.43 0.47 29.61
N SER A 15 -20.24 -0.05 29.87
CA SER A 15 -19.26 0.53 30.81
C SER A 15 -18.23 1.44 30.14
N SER A 16 -18.56 1.97 28.96
CA SER A 16 -17.77 3.04 28.33
C SER A 16 -17.78 4.28 29.24
N THR A 17 -16.68 4.49 29.95
CA THR A 17 -16.47 5.70 30.76
C THR A 17 -16.66 6.92 29.87
N PRO A 18 -17.48 7.90 30.25
CA PRO A 18 -17.56 9.14 29.50
C PRO A 18 -16.16 9.73 29.38
N THR A 19 -15.76 10.10 28.16
CA THR A 19 -14.57 10.91 27.93
C THR A 19 -14.81 12.27 28.56
N LEU A 20 -14.51 12.40 29.85
CA LEU A 20 -14.63 13.64 30.59
C LEU A 20 -13.66 14.66 29.99
N ALA A 21 -14.16 15.86 29.70
CA ALA A 21 -13.33 17.04 29.52
C ALA A 21 -12.39 17.15 30.73
N ALA A 22 -11.10 17.36 30.50
CA ALA A 22 -10.14 17.44 31.58
C ALA A 22 -10.36 18.74 32.37
N SER A 23 -10.93 18.65 33.57
CA SER A 23 -10.93 19.76 34.51
C SER A 23 -9.57 19.84 35.22
N VAL A 24 -9.08 21.06 35.42
CA VAL A 24 -7.86 21.32 36.20
C VAL A 24 -8.19 22.33 37.29
N TYR A 25 -7.54 22.22 38.44
CA TYR A 25 -7.64 23.20 39.50
C TYR A 25 -6.63 24.31 39.23
N ARG A 26 -7.11 25.54 39.17
CA ARG A 26 -6.33 26.77 39.23
C ARG A 26 -6.17 27.15 40.70
N CYS A 27 -4.94 27.09 41.19
CA CYS A 27 -4.59 27.42 42.57
C CYS A 27 -3.86 28.77 42.61
N VAL A 28 -4.31 29.66 43.49
CA VAL A 28 -3.68 30.97 43.72
C VAL A 28 -3.16 31.02 45.16
N ASP A 29 -1.88 31.34 45.33
CA ASP A 29 -1.29 31.57 46.66
C ASP A 29 -1.42 33.03 47.12
N GLU A 30 -1.01 33.32 48.36
CA GLU A 30 -1.07 34.65 48.97
C GLU A 30 -0.19 35.68 48.25
N ALA A 31 0.86 35.24 47.55
CA ALA A 31 1.72 36.09 46.74
C ALA A 31 1.17 36.30 45.30
N GLY A 32 0.04 35.65 44.97
CA GLY A 32 -0.59 35.72 43.66
C GLY A 32 -0.01 34.78 42.60
N ASN A 33 0.86 33.84 42.98
CA ASN A 33 1.39 32.84 42.03
C ASN A 33 0.29 31.85 41.64
N LEU A 34 0.28 31.51 40.35
CA LEU A 34 -0.71 30.64 39.74
C LEU A 34 -0.12 29.28 39.42
N THR A 35 -0.76 28.22 39.91
CA THR A 35 -0.40 26.83 39.60
C THR A 35 -1.63 26.07 39.11
N PHE A 36 -1.44 25.23 38.09
CA PHE A 36 -2.48 24.34 37.57
C PHE A 36 -2.17 22.89 37.93
N THR A 37 -3.14 22.20 38.54
CA THR A 37 -2.98 20.81 39.00
C THR A 37 -4.24 19.99 38.76
N ARG A 38 -4.08 18.69 38.54
CA ARG A 38 -5.19 17.73 38.40
C ARG A 38 -5.63 17.11 39.73
N GLN A 39 -4.84 17.28 40.79
CA GLN A 39 -4.99 16.58 42.06
C GLN A 39 -5.65 17.44 43.15
N GLY A 40 -6.00 18.69 42.85
CA GLY A 40 -6.55 19.65 43.81
C GLY A 40 -5.51 20.63 44.35
N CYS A 41 -5.96 21.69 45.01
CA CYS A 41 -5.08 22.70 45.60
C CYS A 41 -4.71 22.36 47.05
N PRO A 42 -3.51 22.72 47.51
CA PRO A 42 -3.15 22.64 48.92
C PRO A 42 -4.03 23.59 49.77
N ALA A 43 -4.18 23.27 51.07
CA ALA A 43 -5.17 23.90 51.96
C ALA A 43 -5.06 25.43 52.09
N ASN A 44 -3.87 25.99 51.83
CA ASN A 44 -3.59 27.42 51.97
C ASN A 44 -3.68 28.19 50.64
N GLN A 45 -4.28 27.59 49.60
CA GLN A 45 -4.42 28.21 48.29
C GLN A 45 -5.90 28.27 47.89
N ALA A 46 -6.28 29.37 47.25
CA ALA A 46 -7.63 29.53 46.71
C ALA A 46 -7.78 28.61 45.47
N ALA A 47 -8.73 27.68 45.53
CA ALA A 47 -9.00 26.71 44.48
C ALA A 47 -10.14 27.16 43.58
N GLN A 48 -9.89 27.19 42.28
CA GLN A 48 -10.92 27.41 41.26
C GLN A 48 -10.85 26.29 40.21
N ILE A 49 -11.97 25.61 39.95
CA ILE A 49 -12.03 24.61 38.89
C ILE A 49 -12.09 25.35 37.55
N GLN A 50 -11.13 25.04 36.68
CA GLN A 50 -11.08 25.54 35.31
C GLN A 50 -11.41 24.40 34.36
N GLU A 51 -12.46 24.57 33.57
CA GLU A 51 -12.76 23.68 32.45
C GLU A 51 -11.75 23.96 31.33
N THR A 52 -10.99 22.94 30.92
CA THR A 52 -10.11 23.06 29.76
C THR A 52 -10.86 22.66 28.50
N LEU A 53 -11.19 23.67 27.70
CA LEU A 53 -11.69 23.47 26.36
C LEU A 53 -10.50 23.54 25.40
N ASN A 54 -10.20 22.44 24.72
CA ASN A 54 -9.25 22.39 23.63
C ASN A 54 -10.03 22.40 22.31
N PRO A 55 -10.52 23.57 21.83
CA PRO A 55 -11.16 23.62 20.52
C PRO A 55 -10.14 23.16 19.47
N THR A 56 -10.61 22.47 18.43
CA THR A 56 -9.73 22.16 17.31
C THR A 56 -9.20 23.48 16.74
N PRO A 57 -7.88 23.61 16.49
CA PRO A 57 -7.30 24.86 15.99
C PRO A 57 -7.83 25.28 14.61
N SER A 58 -8.54 24.39 13.93
CA SER A 58 -9.26 24.62 12.68
C SER A 58 -10.77 24.40 12.89
N SER A 59 -11.58 24.82 11.92
CA SER A 59 -13.05 24.69 11.85
C SER A 59 -13.60 23.25 11.81
N GLY A 60 -12.81 22.26 12.26
CA GLY A 60 -13.09 20.83 12.18
C GLY A 60 -13.05 20.27 10.76
N LYS A 61 -12.89 21.12 9.74
CA LYS A 61 -12.80 20.73 8.34
C LYS A 61 -11.33 20.62 7.93
N ALA A 62 -10.98 19.49 7.35
CA ALA A 62 -9.69 19.31 6.71
C ALA A 62 -9.56 20.35 5.59
N VAL A 63 -8.55 21.22 5.68
CA VAL A 63 -8.23 22.16 4.60
C VAL A 63 -7.50 21.36 3.51
N PRO A 64 -8.08 21.20 2.31
CA PRO A 64 -7.42 20.44 1.26
C PRO A 64 -6.17 21.20 0.79
N LEU A 65 -4.99 20.61 0.99
CA LEU A 65 -3.70 21.18 0.55
C LEU A 65 -3.55 21.23 -0.98
N ALA A 66 -4.45 20.55 -1.70
CA ALA A 66 -4.53 20.58 -3.15
C ALA A 66 -5.98 20.52 -3.60
N LYS A 67 -6.31 21.24 -4.68
CA LYS A 67 -7.58 21.03 -5.39
C LYS A 67 -7.50 19.62 -6.00
N PRO A 68 -8.41 18.69 -5.65
CA PRO A 68 -8.45 17.41 -6.32
C PRO A 68 -8.64 17.69 -7.81
N ARG A 69 -7.65 17.28 -8.61
CA ARG A 69 -7.72 17.43 -10.07
C ARG A 69 -8.96 16.65 -10.49
N ALA A 70 -9.94 17.32 -11.11
CA ALA A 70 -11.12 16.65 -11.65
C ALA A 70 -10.64 15.41 -12.40
N GLN A 71 -11.12 14.22 -11.99
CA GLN A 71 -10.77 12.98 -12.67
C GLN A 71 -11.09 13.21 -14.15
N ARG A 72 -10.03 13.35 -14.97
CA ARG A 72 -10.19 13.37 -16.42
C ARG A 72 -10.87 12.05 -16.72
N LYS A 73 -12.13 12.11 -17.18
CA LYS A 73 -12.80 10.97 -17.82
C LYS A 73 -11.74 10.37 -18.73
N THR A 74 -11.39 9.12 -18.49
CA THR A 74 -10.48 8.37 -19.34
C THR A 74 -11.04 8.49 -20.74
N PHE A 75 -10.40 9.32 -21.56
CA PHE A 75 -10.64 9.32 -22.99
C PHE A 75 -10.19 7.93 -23.45
N LYS A 76 -11.16 7.01 -23.53
CA LYS A 76 -11.09 5.94 -24.50
C LYS A 76 -11.06 6.66 -25.85
N ASP A 77 -10.08 6.31 -26.65
CA ASP A 77 -9.84 6.83 -27.99
C ASP A 77 -9.20 8.21 -28.07
N GLY A 78 -7.87 8.18 -28.00
CA GLY A 78 -7.01 9.24 -28.50
C GLY A 78 -5.68 8.59 -28.77
N THR A 79 -5.39 8.33 -30.05
CA THR A 79 -4.17 7.73 -30.58
C THR A 79 -2.97 8.24 -29.79
N MET A 80 -2.49 7.41 -28.87
CA MET A 80 -1.41 7.77 -27.96
C MET A 80 -0.19 7.99 -28.84
N LYS A 81 0.22 9.25 -29.04
CA LYS A 81 1.49 9.55 -29.71
C LYS A 81 2.55 8.69 -29.01
N PRO A 82 3.33 7.88 -29.75
CA PRO A 82 4.32 7.01 -29.13
C PRO A 82 5.30 7.91 -28.39
N LEU A 83 5.27 7.83 -27.06
CA LEU A 83 6.27 8.48 -26.22
C LEU A 83 7.61 7.88 -26.62
N THR A 84 8.44 8.64 -27.33
CA THR A 84 9.77 8.19 -27.73
C THR A 84 10.68 8.36 -26.53
N ILE A 85 10.92 7.26 -25.83
CA ILE A 85 11.88 7.21 -24.72
C ILE A 85 13.27 7.12 -25.35
N VAL A 86 14.05 8.18 -25.23
CA VAL A 86 15.44 8.20 -25.72
C VAL A 86 16.34 7.68 -24.60
N GLY A 87 17.09 6.60 -24.87
CA GLY A 87 18.01 5.99 -23.90
C GLY A 87 17.47 4.77 -23.14
N GLU A 88 16.46 4.07 -23.67
CA GLU A 88 16.09 2.76 -23.11
C GLU A 88 17.25 1.77 -23.29
N GLN A 89 17.63 1.09 -22.20
CA GLN A 89 18.65 0.07 -22.22
C GLN A 89 18.19 -1.09 -23.11
N ASP A 90 18.95 -1.39 -24.15
CA ASP A 90 18.67 -2.54 -25.03
C ASP A 90 18.80 -3.84 -24.23
N ASP A 91 17.73 -4.64 -24.27
CA ASP A 91 17.62 -5.94 -23.62
C ASP A 91 18.21 -7.08 -24.47
N GLY A 92 18.66 -6.77 -25.70
CA GLY A 92 19.17 -7.75 -26.66
C GLY A 92 18.06 -8.52 -27.39
N CYS A 93 16.79 -8.29 -27.02
CA CYS A 93 15.61 -8.85 -27.66
C CYS A 93 14.90 -7.85 -28.58
N GLY A 94 15.57 -6.72 -28.87
CA GLY A 94 15.09 -5.67 -29.75
C GLY A 94 13.95 -4.86 -29.13
N ASN A 95 13.85 -4.81 -27.80
CA ASN A 95 12.82 -4.08 -27.06
C ASN A 95 11.39 -4.33 -27.58
N ARG A 96 11.12 -5.57 -28.02
CA ARG A 96 9.81 -6.00 -28.57
C ARG A 96 8.69 -5.87 -27.55
N ILE A 97 9.03 -5.88 -26.26
CA ILE A 97 8.17 -5.57 -25.15
C ILE A 97 8.64 -4.25 -24.50
N THR A 98 7.74 -3.28 -24.43
CA THR A 98 8.00 -1.97 -23.81
C THR A 98 7.83 -2.04 -22.29
N GLY A 99 8.49 -1.14 -21.54
CA GLY A 99 8.56 -1.23 -20.07
C GLY A 99 7.23 -1.38 -19.31
N SER A 100 6.12 -0.77 -19.78
CA SER A 100 4.80 -0.96 -19.15
C SER A 100 4.21 -2.34 -19.44
N ALA A 101 4.30 -2.81 -20.68
CA ALA A 101 3.88 -4.16 -21.07
C ALA A 101 4.73 -5.23 -20.37
N ARG A 102 6.05 -5.01 -20.25
CA ARG A 102 6.99 -5.90 -19.52
C ARG A 102 6.55 -6.05 -18.07
N ARG A 103 6.38 -4.93 -17.37
CA ARG A 103 5.96 -4.94 -15.96
C ARG A 103 4.58 -5.55 -15.75
N ASN A 104 3.61 -5.22 -16.60
CA ASN A 104 2.28 -5.80 -16.50
C ASN A 104 2.30 -7.32 -16.65
N ALA A 105 3.07 -7.83 -17.61
CA ALA A 105 3.23 -9.24 -17.83
C ALA A 105 3.95 -9.96 -16.68
N MET A 106 4.95 -9.31 -16.07
CA MET A 106 5.60 -9.83 -14.87
C MET A 106 4.63 -9.97 -13.71
N VAL A 107 3.85 -8.92 -13.44
CA VAL A 107 2.85 -8.88 -12.36
C VAL A 107 1.74 -9.90 -12.60
N SER A 108 1.26 -10.02 -13.84
CA SER A 108 0.20 -10.97 -14.20
C SER A 108 0.69 -12.41 -14.39
N ARG A 109 2.01 -12.65 -14.26
CA ARG A 109 2.67 -13.94 -14.53
C ARG A 109 2.37 -14.49 -15.92
N GLN A 110 2.36 -13.60 -16.93
CA GLN A 110 2.11 -13.94 -18.32
C GLN A 110 3.40 -13.94 -19.12
N VAL A 111 3.56 -14.93 -20.00
CA VAL A 111 4.70 -15.05 -20.89
C VAL A 111 4.35 -14.42 -22.23
N HIS A 112 5.17 -13.47 -22.67
CA HIS A 112 5.00 -12.82 -23.97
C HIS A 112 6.25 -12.96 -24.85
N PRO A 113 6.10 -12.89 -26.18
CA PRO A 113 7.23 -12.92 -27.10
C PRO A 113 8.17 -11.72 -26.87
N GLY A 114 9.48 -11.96 -26.92
CA GLY A 114 10.49 -10.92 -26.73
C GLY A 114 10.88 -10.65 -25.26
N MET A 115 10.34 -11.41 -24.31
CA MET A 115 10.88 -11.45 -22.94
C MET A 115 12.25 -12.10 -22.90
N THR A 116 13.10 -11.66 -21.98
CA THR A 116 14.42 -12.26 -21.74
C THR A 116 14.33 -13.46 -20.79
N ARG A 117 15.39 -14.28 -20.74
CA ARG A 117 15.50 -15.36 -19.74
C ARG A 117 15.37 -14.86 -18.31
N ALA A 118 16.00 -13.72 -18.00
CA ALA A 118 15.95 -13.10 -16.68
C ALA A 118 14.52 -12.68 -16.31
N ASP A 119 13.73 -12.18 -17.26
CA ASP A 119 12.32 -11.84 -17.01
C ASP A 119 11.52 -13.09 -16.64
N ILE A 120 11.73 -14.20 -17.36
CA ILE A 120 11.03 -15.46 -17.09
C ILE A 120 11.43 -16.04 -15.73
N GLU A 121 12.73 -16.04 -15.41
CA GLU A 121 13.24 -16.47 -14.11
C GLU A 121 12.74 -15.57 -12.98
N SER A 122 12.56 -14.26 -13.22
CA SER A 122 11.95 -13.35 -12.25
C SER A 122 10.45 -13.63 -12.01
N ILE A 123 9.74 -14.16 -13.01
CA ILE A 123 8.29 -14.44 -12.92
C ILE A 123 8.02 -15.78 -12.22
N PHE A 124 8.77 -16.81 -12.62
CA PHE A 124 8.50 -18.19 -12.22
C PHE A 124 9.56 -18.79 -11.29
N GLY A 125 10.71 -18.12 -11.12
CA GLY A 125 11.86 -18.65 -10.42
C GLY A 125 12.75 -19.53 -11.31
N THR A 126 13.56 -20.35 -10.66
CA THR A 126 14.45 -21.31 -11.34
C THR A 126 13.64 -22.42 -12.03
N PRO A 127 13.92 -22.75 -13.30
CA PRO A 127 13.24 -23.83 -14.02
C PRO A 127 13.63 -25.22 -13.48
N ASP A 128 12.72 -26.18 -13.60
CA ASP A 128 12.98 -27.59 -13.20
C ASP A 128 13.89 -28.30 -14.20
N THR A 129 13.75 -27.94 -15.48
CA THR A 129 14.54 -28.55 -16.54
C THR A 129 14.88 -27.50 -17.59
N VAL A 130 16.15 -27.47 -17.96
CA VAL A 130 16.67 -26.65 -19.03
C VAL A 130 17.21 -27.57 -20.12
N THR A 131 16.64 -27.46 -21.32
CA THR A 131 17.10 -28.20 -22.49
C THR A 131 17.62 -27.20 -23.51
N SER A 132 18.83 -27.41 -24.03
CA SER A 132 19.39 -26.59 -25.10
C SER A 132 19.69 -27.47 -26.32
N ARG A 133 19.22 -27.06 -27.50
CA ARG A 133 19.45 -27.76 -28.76
C ARG A 133 19.53 -26.77 -29.91
N ASN A 134 20.64 -26.83 -30.68
CA ASN A 134 20.85 -26.00 -31.86
C ASN A 134 20.61 -24.50 -31.59
N GLY A 135 21.16 -23.98 -30.49
CA GLY A 135 20.98 -22.60 -30.07
C GLY A 135 19.59 -22.24 -29.52
N GLN A 136 18.62 -23.15 -29.56
CA GLN A 136 17.31 -22.95 -28.94
C GLN A 136 17.30 -23.54 -27.54
N MET A 137 16.90 -22.72 -26.56
CA MET A 137 16.74 -23.18 -25.19
C MET A 137 15.27 -23.36 -24.84
N GLN A 138 14.97 -24.32 -23.98
CA GLN A 138 13.63 -24.56 -23.45
C GLN A 138 13.69 -24.69 -21.94
N TYR A 139 12.86 -23.91 -21.26
CA TYR A 139 12.66 -24.02 -19.82
C TYR A 139 11.35 -24.74 -19.56
N ARG A 140 11.38 -25.70 -18.65
CA ARG A 140 10.20 -26.43 -18.19
C ARG A 140 9.95 -26.14 -16.72
N TYR A 141 8.72 -25.73 -16.43
CA TYR A 141 8.20 -25.49 -15.10
C TYR A 141 7.05 -26.45 -14.83
N SER A 142 7.08 -27.12 -13.70
CA SER A 142 6.08 -28.09 -13.26
C SER A 142 5.49 -27.55 -11.98
N SER A 143 4.19 -27.27 -11.99
CA SER A 143 3.49 -26.87 -10.77
C SER A 143 3.09 -28.11 -9.97
N ASP A 144 2.98 -27.93 -8.66
CA ASP A 144 2.52 -28.95 -7.70
C ASP A 144 1.14 -29.54 -8.07
N LYS A 145 0.34 -28.78 -8.83
CA LYS A 145 -0.98 -29.16 -9.34
C LYS A 145 -0.90 -29.96 -10.66
N GLY A 146 0.28 -30.41 -11.06
CA GLY A 146 0.49 -31.21 -12.28
C GLY A 146 0.44 -30.42 -13.59
N ARG A 147 0.29 -29.08 -13.56
CA ARG A 147 0.37 -28.26 -14.77
C ARG A 147 1.83 -28.05 -15.14
N THR A 148 2.19 -28.37 -16.38
CA THR A 148 3.52 -28.12 -16.92
C THR A 148 3.47 -26.95 -17.92
N GLN A 149 4.47 -26.09 -17.84
CA GLN A 149 4.64 -24.95 -18.74
C GLN A 149 6.03 -25.03 -19.35
N THR A 150 6.06 -25.09 -20.68
CA THR A 150 7.31 -25.08 -21.45
C THR A 150 7.43 -23.74 -22.17
N ILE A 151 8.56 -23.07 -21.96
CA ILE A 151 8.88 -21.78 -22.55
C ILE A 151 10.10 -21.98 -23.45
N SER A 152 9.98 -21.61 -24.72
CA SER A 152 11.05 -21.75 -25.72
C SER A 152 11.68 -20.39 -26.02
N PHE A 153 13.00 -20.38 -26.04
CA PHE A 153 13.82 -19.23 -26.35
C PHE A 153 14.51 -19.41 -27.69
N ASP A 154 14.77 -18.31 -28.38
CA ASP A 154 15.64 -18.27 -29.55
C ASP A 154 17.13 -18.22 -29.17
N GLU A 155 17.99 -18.11 -30.18
CA GLU A 155 19.46 -18.07 -30.05
C GLU A 155 19.96 -16.86 -29.28
N HIS A 156 19.17 -15.79 -29.21
CA HIS A 156 19.47 -14.59 -28.42
C HIS A 156 18.94 -14.69 -26.99
N GLY A 157 18.27 -15.78 -26.63
CA GLY A 157 17.67 -15.96 -25.31
C GLY A 157 16.34 -15.21 -25.15
N CYS A 158 15.66 -14.90 -26.25
CA CYS A 158 14.38 -14.21 -26.26
C CYS A 158 13.24 -15.20 -26.43
N VAL A 159 12.15 -15.00 -25.68
CA VAL A 159 10.97 -15.87 -25.75
C VAL A 159 10.35 -15.80 -27.15
N ARG A 160 10.14 -16.98 -27.74
CA ARG A 160 9.47 -17.11 -29.03
C ARG A 160 7.96 -16.98 -28.89
N GLY A 161 7.33 -16.33 -29.87
CA GLY A 161 5.87 -16.34 -29.98
C GLY A 161 5.36 -17.69 -30.44
N LYS A 162 4.21 -18.12 -29.89
CA LYS A 162 3.42 -19.20 -30.49
C LYS A 162 3.01 -18.74 -31.90
N ARG A 163 3.37 -19.52 -32.91
CA ARG A 163 2.73 -19.45 -34.23
C ARG A 163 1.31 -19.99 -34.14
#